data_AF-A0A950V1F0-F1
#
_entry.id   AF-A0A950V1F0-F1
#
_cell.length_a   1.000
_cell.length_b   1.000
_cell.length_c   1.000
_cell.angle_alpha   90.00
_cell.angle_beta   90.00
_cell.angle_gamma   90.00
#
_symmetry.space_group_name_H-M   'P 1'
#
loop_
_entity.id
_entity.type
_entity.pdbx_description
1 polymer ?
#
loop_
_entity_poly.entity_id
_entity_poly.type
_entity_poly.pdbx_seq_one_letter_code
_entity_poly.pdbx_strand_id
1 'polypeptide(L)'
;AVAIVAAAILLGFTTIHGSTSSHRAVQGVAAVLGASLLWGTMYVPYRKVYISGMNPLSFVTAFTVGELGTMLALVLSLDGGTQAPVFHSAQVRPMLFWLFLGGFVWVIGDLLQQFAVKYVGIGRGIPLSNTNQLWGLAWGVLVFGEFAGAGLTQKLMVITGSGIMVLGAIAISSAVAGQGEIESTRTAVRKECDRYNLEYDQVLAQYEGSENKTHTTERRWWDYLILLAGLAIFIVLASQASTPALAMNMGWAAALSSVLVIVLGACAWLLWRLTKFS
;
A
#
# COMPACT_ATOMS: atom_id res chain seq x y z
N ALA A 1 9.61 8.75 13.67
CA ALA A 1 9.93 8.61 12.23
C ALA A 1 11.37 8.15 12.00
N VAL A 2 12.38 8.85 12.54
CA VAL A 2 13.81 8.49 12.38
C VAL A 2 14.11 7.04 12.76
N ALA A 3 13.57 6.54 13.89
CA ALA A 3 13.74 5.15 14.30
C ALA A 3 13.22 4.13 13.26
N ILE A 4 12.07 4.39 12.64
CA ILE A 4 11.49 3.53 11.60
C ILE A 4 12.38 3.54 10.35
N VAL A 5 12.89 4.71 9.95
CA VAL A 5 13.81 4.82 8.81
C VAL A 5 15.13 4.11 9.08
N ALA A 6 15.70 4.29 10.27
CA ALA A 6 16.93 3.60 10.68
C ALA A 6 16.74 2.08 10.72
N ALA A 7 15.61 1.61 11.25
CA ALA A 7 15.23 0.20 11.25
C ALA A 7 15.09 -0.35 9.83
N ALA A 8 14.39 0.38 8.94
CA ALA A 8 14.22 0.00 7.54
C ALA A 8 15.56 -0.13 6.81
N ILE A 9 16.47 0.82 7.03
CA ILE A 9 17.83 0.76 6.47
C ILE A 9 18.58 -0.46 7.01
N LEU A 10 18.51 -0.69 8.32
CA LEU A 10 19.20 -1.80 8.97
C LEU A 10 18.68 -3.16 8.50
N LEU A 11 17.36 -3.30 8.34
CA LEU A 11 16.72 -4.48 7.75
C LEU A 11 17.05 -4.63 6.25
N GLY A 12 17.18 -3.52 5.51
CA GLY A 12 17.65 -3.56 4.13
C GLY A 12 19.04 -4.19 4.01
N PHE A 13 19.98 -3.78 4.87
CA PHE A 13 21.34 -4.32 4.87
C PHE A 13 21.41 -5.82 5.20
N THR A 14 20.47 -6.39 5.97
CA THR A 14 20.47 -7.84 6.27
C THR A 14 20.03 -8.71 5.10
N THR A 15 19.31 -8.13 4.14
CA THR A 15 18.77 -8.83 2.97
C THR A 15 19.70 -8.85 1.76
N ILE A 16 20.84 -8.13 1.81
CA ILE A 16 21.83 -8.11 0.74
C ILE A 16 22.49 -9.49 0.62
N HIS A 17 22.04 -10.28 -0.36
CA HIS A 17 22.67 -11.55 -0.74
C HIS A 17 23.10 -11.49 -2.20
N GLY A 18 24.41 -11.64 -2.45
CA GLY A 18 24.94 -11.89 -3.79
C GLY A 18 26.09 -10.98 -4.21
N SER A 19 27.08 -11.58 -4.87
CA SER A 19 28.16 -10.92 -5.61
C SER A 19 27.62 -10.36 -6.94
N THR A 20 26.77 -9.34 -6.88
CA THR A 20 26.36 -8.62 -8.10
C THR A 20 27.52 -7.81 -8.66
N SER A 21 27.74 -7.87 -9.98
CA SER A 21 28.75 -7.03 -10.63
C SER A 21 28.51 -5.54 -10.31
N SER A 22 29.57 -4.81 -10.01
CA SER A 22 29.53 -3.41 -9.54
C SER A 22 28.60 -2.52 -10.39
N HIS A 23 28.59 -2.73 -11.72
CA HIS A 23 27.76 -1.95 -12.64
C HIS A 23 26.25 -2.20 -12.50
N ARG A 24 25.80 -3.43 -12.25
CA ARG A 24 24.37 -3.74 -12.04
C ARG A 24 23.90 -3.28 -10.67
N ALA A 25 24.78 -3.32 -9.67
CA ALA A 25 24.49 -2.79 -8.34
C ALA A 25 24.24 -1.26 -8.38
N VAL A 26 25.07 -0.51 -9.11
CA VAL A 26 24.89 0.95 -9.27
C VAL A 26 23.56 1.28 -9.96
N GLN A 27 23.19 0.55 -11.01
CA GLN A 27 21.90 0.73 -11.68
C GLN A 27 20.71 0.44 -10.76
N GLY A 28 20.79 -0.62 -9.96
CA GLY A 28 19.77 -0.95 -8.95
C GLY A 28 19.62 0.14 -7.88
N VAL A 29 20.74 0.65 -7.36
CA VAL A 29 20.73 1.76 -6.39
C VAL A 29 20.11 3.01 -6.99
N ALA A 30 20.48 3.38 -8.22
CA ALA A 30 19.90 4.53 -8.92
C ALA A 30 18.38 4.37 -9.11
N ALA A 31 17.91 3.17 -9.48
CA ALA A 31 16.48 2.88 -9.63
C ALA A 31 15.73 2.98 -8.30
N VAL A 32 16.28 2.45 -7.21
CA VAL A 32 15.65 2.53 -5.87
C VAL A 32 15.60 3.97 -5.36
N LEU A 33 16.65 4.76 -5.60
CA LEU A 33 16.65 6.18 -5.27
C LEU A 33 15.58 6.93 -6.09
N GLY A 34 15.53 6.71 -7.40
CA GLY A 34 14.50 7.29 -8.27
C GLY A 34 13.09 6.93 -7.80
N ALA A 35 12.84 5.65 -7.52
CA ALA A 35 11.57 5.18 -6.98
C ALA A 35 11.22 5.85 -5.64
N SER A 36 12.19 5.97 -4.72
CA SER A 36 12.00 6.62 -3.42
C SER A 36 11.62 8.10 -3.56
N LEU A 37 12.27 8.83 -4.48
CA LEU A 37 11.93 10.23 -4.76
C LEU A 37 10.53 10.36 -5.36
N LEU A 38 10.17 9.51 -6.32
CA LEU A 38 8.86 9.53 -6.98
C LEU A 38 7.74 9.19 -5.99
N TRP A 39 7.91 8.12 -5.21
CA TRP A 39 6.96 7.73 -4.15
C TRP A 39 6.82 8.84 -3.10
N GLY A 40 7.92 9.47 -2.68
CA GLY A 40 7.89 10.60 -1.74
C GLY A 40 7.16 11.83 -2.30
N THR A 41 7.39 12.15 -3.58
CA THR A 41 6.76 13.30 -4.26
C THR A 41 5.28 13.09 -4.49
N MET A 42 4.85 11.85 -4.71
CA MET A 42 3.45 11.46 -4.87
C MET A 42 2.58 12.03 -3.74
N TYR A 43 3.09 12.12 -2.50
CA TYR A 43 2.37 12.66 -1.33
C TYR A 43 1.98 14.14 -1.40
N VAL A 44 2.56 14.91 -2.32
CA VAL A 44 2.19 16.33 -2.53
C VAL A 44 0.77 16.45 -3.10
N PRO A 45 0.43 15.84 -4.27
CA PRO A 45 -0.95 15.85 -4.75
C PRO A 45 -1.91 15.15 -3.81
N TYR A 46 -1.49 14.16 -3.03
CA TYR A 46 -2.33 13.58 -1.96
C TYR A 46 -2.81 14.61 -0.96
N ARG A 47 -1.89 15.40 -0.40
CA ARG A 47 -2.25 16.43 0.56
C ARG A 47 -3.28 17.39 -0.02
N LYS A 48 -3.09 17.78 -1.27
CA LYS A 48 -3.99 18.68 -1.99
C LYS A 48 -5.40 18.09 -2.08
N VAL A 49 -5.50 16.84 -2.54
CA VAL A 49 -6.78 16.13 -2.71
C VAL A 49 -7.51 15.96 -1.37
N TYR A 50 -6.80 15.61 -0.30
CA TYR A 50 -7.41 15.41 1.01
C TYR A 50 -7.92 16.70 1.64
N ILE A 51 -7.19 17.81 1.48
CA ILE A 51 -7.63 19.14 1.95
C ILE A 51 -8.90 19.59 1.22
N SER A 52 -9.13 19.11 -0.01
CA SER A 52 -10.36 19.37 -0.78
C SER A 52 -11.54 18.48 -0.39
N GLY A 53 -11.42 17.59 0.62
CA GLY A 53 -12.52 16.75 1.11
C GLY A 53 -12.79 15.48 0.29
N MET A 54 -12.02 15.21 -0.77
CA MET A 54 -12.26 14.08 -1.67
C MET A 54 -12.13 12.73 -0.95
N ASN A 55 -13.05 11.79 -1.25
CA ASN A 55 -12.99 10.43 -0.71
C ASN A 55 -11.74 9.69 -1.23
N PRO A 56 -10.96 9.02 -0.34
CA PRO A 56 -9.84 8.16 -0.74
C PRO A 56 -10.14 7.13 -1.83
N LEU A 57 -11.37 6.61 -1.90
CA LEU A 57 -11.83 5.69 -2.94
C LEU A 57 -11.77 6.33 -4.34
N SER A 58 -12.23 7.57 -4.47
CA SER A 58 -12.18 8.32 -5.73
C SER A 58 -10.75 8.59 -6.17
N PHE A 59 -9.87 8.86 -5.21
CA PHE A 59 -8.44 9.04 -5.49
C PHE A 59 -7.82 7.76 -6.03
N VAL A 60 -7.96 6.63 -5.31
CA VAL A 60 -7.39 5.35 -5.72
C VAL A 60 -7.91 4.95 -7.10
N THR A 61 -9.19 5.21 -7.36
CA THR A 61 -9.78 4.94 -8.69
C THR A 61 -9.06 5.72 -9.80
N ALA A 62 -8.88 7.03 -9.65
CA ALA A 62 -8.18 7.85 -10.64
C ALA A 62 -6.69 7.44 -10.76
N PHE A 63 -6.07 7.11 -9.63
CA PHE A 63 -4.69 6.62 -9.58
C PHE A 63 -4.53 5.31 -10.37
N THR A 64 -5.40 4.33 -10.15
CA THR A 64 -5.38 3.04 -10.86
C THR A 64 -5.59 3.20 -12.35
N VAL A 65 -6.43 4.14 -12.80
CA VAL A 65 -6.58 4.44 -14.23
C VAL A 65 -5.29 4.99 -14.83
N GLY A 66 -4.63 5.93 -14.13
CA GLY A 66 -3.34 6.48 -14.54
C GLY A 66 -2.23 5.42 -14.57
N GLU A 67 -2.20 4.55 -13.58
CA GLU A 67 -1.28 3.42 -13.50
C GLU A 67 -1.49 2.45 -14.66
N LEU A 68 -2.73 2.00 -14.89
CA LEU A 68 -3.07 1.10 -15.98
C LEU A 68 -2.67 1.69 -17.34
N GLY A 69 -2.99 2.97 -17.57
CA GLY A 69 -2.64 3.67 -18.81
C GLY A 69 -1.13 3.77 -19.02
N THR A 70 -0.39 4.10 -17.97
CA THR A 70 1.08 4.21 -18.02
C THR A 70 1.74 2.86 -18.24
N MET A 71 1.31 1.82 -17.50
CA MET A 71 1.83 0.47 -17.65
C MET A 71 1.53 -0.10 -19.03
N LEU A 72 0.33 0.14 -19.57
CA LEU A 72 -0.01 -0.26 -20.93
C LEU A 72 0.89 0.45 -21.97
N ALA A 73 1.11 1.76 -21.81
CA ALA A 73 2.00 2.51 -22.70
C ALA A 73 3.44 1.99 -22.64
N LEU A 74 3.94 1.63 -21.45
CA LEU A 74 5.28 1.06 -21.27
C LEU A 74 5.39 -0.33 -21.90
N VAL A 75 4.41 -1.21 -21.71
CA VAL A 75 4.40 -2.52 -22.36
C VAL A 75 4.39 -2.37 -23.88
N LEU A 76 3.57 -1.44 -24.40
CA LEU A 76 3.47 -1.21 -25.84
C LEU A 76 4.73 -0.58 -26.45
N SER A 77 5.47 0.24 -25.69
CA SER A 77 6.65 0.95 -26.19
C SER A 77 7.97 0.21 -25.96
N LEU A 78 8.10 -0.53 -24.86
CA LEU A 78 9.37 -1.11 -24.42
C LEU A 78 9.37 -2.65 -24.40
N ASP A 79 8.23 -3.30 -24.20
CA ASP A 79 8.14 -4.76 -23.97
C ASP A 79 7.67 -5.54 -25.21
N GLY A 80 8.01 -5.04 -26.41
CA GLY A 80 7.72 -5.72 -27.68
C GLY A 80 6.33 -5.47 -28.25
N GLY A 81 5.57 -4.51 -27.71
CA GLY A 81 4.31 -4.07 -28.32
C GLY A 81 3.18 -5.07 -28.12
N THR A 82 2.41 -5.32 -29.18
CA THR A 82 1.34 -6.32 -29.16
C THR A 82 1.86 -7.76 -29.02
N GLN A 83 3.15 -8.00 -29.28
CA GLN A 83 3.78 -9.32 -29.16
C GLN A 83 4.32 -9.60 -27.76
N ALA A 84 4.02 -8.75 -26.77
CA ALA A 84 4.53 -8.92 -25.41
C ALA A 84 4.17 -10.31 -24.85
N PRO A 85 5.09 -10.96 -24.09
CA PRO A 85 4.89 -12.31 -23.56
C PRO A 85 3.62 -12.46 -22.72
N VAL A 86 3.18 -11.37 -22.08
CA VAL A 86 1.95 -11.33 -21.27
C VAL A 86 0.69 -11.67 -22.09
N PHE A 87 0.67 -11.34 -23.39
CA PHE A 87 -0.49 -11.58 -24.26
C PHE A 87 -0.42 -12.93 -24.99
N HIS A 88 0.78 -13.47 -25.23
CA HIS A 88 0.99 -14.58 -26.16
C HIS A 88 1.59 -15.85 -25.53
N SER A 89 2.22 -15.74 -24.36
CA SER A 89 2.93 -16.89 -23.76
C SER A 89 2.02 -17.74 -22.89
N ALA A 90 1.81 -19.00 -23.32
CA ALA A 90 1.11 -20.01 -22.53
C ALA A 90 1.83 -20.34 -21.20
N GLN A 91 3.12 -20.06 -21.10
CA GLN A 91 3.93 -20.30 -19.89
C GLN A 91 3.70 -19.23 -18.81
N VAL A 92 3.25 -18.03 -19.19
CA VAL A 92 2.98 -16.93 -18.26
C VAL A 92 1.58 -17.05 -17.64
N ARG A 93 0.61 -17.65 -18.36
CA ARG A 93 -0.78 -17.78 -17.90
C ARG A 93 -0.94 -18.37 -16.50
N PRO A 94 -0.23 -19.45 -16.11
CA PRO A 94 -0.36 -20.01 -14.76
C PRO A 94 0.21 -19.09 -13.66
N MET A 95 1.08 -18.13 -14.01
CA MET A 95 1.67 -17.17 -13.08
C MET A 95 0.80 -15.92 -12.89
N LEU A 96 -0.04 -15.59 -13.89
CA LEU A 96 -0.90 -14.39 -13.86
C LEU A 96 -1.81 -14.36 -12.64
N PHE A 97 -2.34 -15.50 -12.21
CA PHE A 97 -3.17 -15.56 -11.00
C PHE A 97 -2.43 -15.02 -9.77
N TRP A 98 -1.20 -15.46 -9.55
CA TRP A 98 -0.41 -15.05 -8.39
C TRP A 98 -0.02 -13.57 -8.45
N LEU A 99 0.28 -13.05 -9.65
CA LEU A 99 0.53 -11.61 -9.87
C LEU A 99 -0.72 -10.77 -9.58
N PHE A 100 -1.89 -11.19 -10.08
CA PHE A 100 -3.16 -10.51 -9.83
C PHE A 100 -3.56 -10.57 -8.36
N LEU A 101 -3.33 -11.69 -7.69
CA LEU A 101 -3.59 -11.83 -6.25
C LEU A 101 -2.71 -10.86 -5.45
N GLY A 102 -1.41 -10.76 -5.78
CA GLY A 102 -0.50 -9.78 -5.20
C GLY A 102 -0.98 -8.34 -5.40
N GLY A 103 -1.36 -7.99 -6.64
CA GLY A 103 -1.91 -6.67 -6.97
C GLY A 103 -3.21 -6.36 -6.21
N PHE A 104 -4.10 -7.33 -6.05
CA PHE A 104 -5.34 -7.16 -5.29
C PHE A 104 -5.11 -6.88 -3.82
N VAL A 105 -4.21 -7.64 -3.17
CA VAL A 105 -3.82 -7.37 -1.78
C VAL A 105 -3.15 -5.99 -1.66
N TRP A 106 -2.33 -5.62 -2.65
CA TRP A 106 -1.68 -4.31 -2.70
C TRP A 106 -2.68 -3.16 -2.80
N VAL A 107 -3.69 -3.23 -3.68
CA VAL A 107 -4.73 -2.18 -3.81
C VAL A 107 -5.49 -1.99 -2.50
N ILE A 108 -5.82 -3.07 -1.80
CA ILE A 108 -6.47 -2.99 -0.47
C ILE A 108 -5.54 -2.33 0.53
N GLY A 109 -4.26 -2.71 0.55
CA GLY A 109 -3.24 -2.12 1.41
C GLY A 109 -3.04 -0.62 1.13
N ASP A 110 -2.97 -0.24 -0.14
CA ASP A 110 -2.86 1.16 -0.56
C ASP A 110 -4.07 1.94 -0.06
N LEU A 111 -5.29 1.45 -0.29
CA LEU A 111 -6.52 2.09 0.19
C LEU A 111 -6.50 2.32 1.72
N LEU A 112 -6.10 1.32 2.50
CA LEU A 112 -5.96 1.46 3.96
C LEU A 112 -4.88 2.49 4.32
N GLN A 113 -3.77 2.52 3.59
CA GLN A 113 -2.73 3.54 3.75
C GLN A 113 -3.28 4.94 3.45
N GLN A 114 -4.12 5.12 2.42
CA GLN A 114 -4.77 6.40 2.13
C GLN A 114 -5.65 6.87 3.27
N PHE A 115 -6.45 5.97 3.84
CA PHE A 115 -7.28 6.31 5.00
C PHE A 115 -6.42 6.68 6.21
N ALA A 116 -5.32 5.97 6.46
CA ALA A 116 -4.38 6.32 7.51
C ALA A 116 -3.76 7.71 7.28
N VAL A 117 -3.38 8.04 6.04
CA VAL A 117 -2.85 9.36 5.70
C VAL A 117 -3.92 10.45 5.81
N LYS A 118 -5.17 10.18 5.42
CA LYS A 118 -6.29 11.13 5.55
C LYS A 118 -6.57 11.48 7.01
N TYR A 119 -6.68 10.47 7.89
CA TYR A 119 -7.12 10.70 9.27
C TYR A 119 -5.98 10.99 10.25
N VAL A 120 -4.79 10.44 10.02
CA VAL A 120 -3.63 10.61 10.93
C VAL A 120 -2.63 11.61 10.36
N GLY A 121 -2.71 11.93 9.07
CA GLY A 121 -1.80 12.84 8.38
C GLY A 121 -0.59 12.14 7.77
N ILE A 122 -0.01 12.76 6.74
CA ILE A 122 1.14 12.25 5.96
C ILE A 122 2.32 11.87 6.87
N GLY A 123 2.69 12.75 7.81
CA GLY A 123 3.87 12.56 8.66
C GLY A 123 3.79 11.41 9.67
N ARG A 124 2.58 10.90 9.94
CA ARG A 124 2.35 9.79 10.87
C ARG A 124 1.85 8.54 10.15
N GLY A 125 0.90 8.69 9.23
CA GLY A 125 0.32 7.60 8.46
C GLY A 125 1.34 6.84 7.63
N ILE A 126 2.24 7.53 6.91
CA ILE A 126 3.23 6.87 6.05
C ILE A 126 4.28 6.10 6.86
N PRO A 127 4.92 6.66 7.91
CA PRO A 127 5.85 5.87 8.70
C PRO A 127 5.19 4.66 9.37
N LEU A 128 3.92 4.78 9.79
CA LEU A 128 3.16 3.66 10.35
C LEU A 128 2.87 2.58 9.30
N SER A 129 2.48 2.94 8.07
CA SER A 129 2.25 1.96 7.00
C SER A 129 3.54 1.26 6.54
N ASN A 130 4.68 1.95 6.61
CA ASN A 130 5.99 1.39 6.30
C ASN A 130 6.49 0.34 7.32
N THR A 131 5.72 0.07 8.40
CA THR A 131 5.92 -1.12 9.23
C THR A 131 5.57 -2.42 8.48
N ASN A 132 5.00 -2.33 7.27
CA ASN A 132 4.81 -3.45 6.35
C ASN A 132 6.09 -4.26 6.10
N GLN A 133 7.27 -3.68 6.28
CA GLN A 133 8.56 -4.35 6.16
C GLN A 133 8.72 -5.47 7.22
N LEU A 134 8.14 -5.31 8.41
CA LEU A 134 8.08 -6.37 9.42
C LEU A 134 7.26 -7.56 8.92
N TRP A 135 6.17 -7.27 8.22
CA TRP A 135 5.30 -8.29 7.65
C TRP A 135 5.99 -9.03 6.51
N GLY A 136 6.63 -8.31 5.59
CA GLY A 136 7.43 -8.91 4.51
C GLY A 136 8.55 -9.80 5.04
N LEU A 137 9.27 -9.31 6.05
CA LEU A 137 10.29 -10.08 6.76
C LEU A 137 9.70 -11.35 7.42
N ALA A 138 8.53 -11.27 8.04
CA ALA A 138 7.88 -12.43 8.64
C ALA A 138 7.57 -13.52 7.60
N TRP A 139 7.10 -13.14 6.40
CA TRP A 139 6.93 -14.09 5.28
C TRP A 139 8.27 -14.69 4.84
N GLY A 140 9.31 -13.88 4.63
CA GLY A 140 10.65 -14.35 4.27
C GLY A 140 11.26 -15.33 5.27
N VAL A 141 11.21 -14.99 6.57
CA VAL A 141 11.81 -15.78 7.64
C VAL A 141 11.00 -17.04 7.96
N LEU A 142 9.68 -16.92 8.13
CA LEU A 142 8.85 -18.00 8.69
C LEU A 142 8.31 -18.94 7.62
N VAL A 143 7.97 -18.41 6.44
CA VAL A 143 7.32 -19.19 5.37
C VAL A 143 8.35 -19.73 4.39
N PHE A 144 9.27 -18.89 3.93
CA PHE A 144 10.31 -19.29 2.98
C PHE A 144 11.60 -19.76 3.64
N GLY A 145 11.77 -19.53 4.95
CA GLY A 145 12.94 -20.01 5.68
C GLY A 145 14.25 -19.34 5.25
N GLU A 146 14.20 -18.14 4.66
CA GLU A 146 15.36 -17.46 4.06
C GLU A 146 16.51 -17.23 5.06
N PHE A 147 16.21 -17.25 6.35
CA PHE A 147 17.18 -17.04 7.43
C PHE A 147 17.57 -18.33 8.19
N ALA A 148 17.15 -19.51 7.72
CA ALA A 148 17.49 -20.78 8.37
C ALA A 148 19.02 -20.98 8.47
N GLY A 149 19.76 -20.62 7.42
CA GLY A 149 21.23 -20.67 7.37
C GLY A 149 21.94 -19.37 7.76
N ALA A 150 21.22 -18.32 8.15
CA ALA A 150 21.80 -17.01 8.43
C ALA A 150 22.66 -17.02 9.71
N GLY A 151 23.79 -16.31 9.66
CA GLY A 151 24.70 -16.17 10.79
C GLY A 151 24.07 -15.41 11.96
N LEU A 152 24.64 -15.58 13.17
CA LEU A 152 24.14 -14.94 14.40
C LEU A 152 24.02 -13.42 14.26
N THR A 153 24.98 -12.76 13.58
CA THR A 153 24.97 -11.31 13.34
C THR A 153 23.77 -10.87 12.50
N GLN A 154 23.43 -11.60 11.42
CA GLN A 154 22.26 -11.27 10.59
C GLN A 154 20.96 -11.45 11.37
N LYS A 155 20.84 -12.53 12.16
CA LYS A 155 19.68 -12.77 13.03
C LYS A 155 19.52 -11.66 14.07
N LEU A 156 20.60 -11.24 14.71
CA LEU A 156 20.59 -10.12 15.67
C LEU A 156 20.19 -8.81 15.00
N MET A 157 20.74 -8.49 13.83
CA MET A 157 20.33 -7.28 13.09
C MET A 157 18.84 -7.28 12.75
N VAL A 158 18.30 -8.43 12.31
CA VAL A 158 16.87 -8.57 12.04
C VAL A 158 16.01 -8.32 13.29
N ILE A 159 16.40 -8.91 14.43
CA ILE A 159 15.68 -8.73 15.70
C ILE A 159 15.77 -7.28 16.18
N THR A 160 16.97 -6.69 16.17
CA THR A 160 17.21 -5.31 16.60
C THR A 160 16.47 -4.32 15.70
N GLY A 161 16.55 -4.48 14.37
CA GLY A 161 15.83 -3.64 13.41
C GLY A 161 14.32 -3.72 13.62
N SER A 162 13.79 -4.94 13.80
CA SER A 162 12.37 -5.14 14.07
C SER A 162 11.93 -4.47 15.37
N GLY A 163 12.72 -4.61 16.45
CA GLY A 163 12.44 -3.97 17.73
C GLY A 163 12.43 -2.43 17.64
N ILE A 164 13.42 -1.84 16.97
CA ILE A 164 13.49 -0.39 16.74
C ILE A 164 12.28 0.09 15.93
N MET A 165 11.86 -0.65 14.91
CA MET A 165 10.68 -0.31 14.10
C MET A 165 9.41 -0.29 14.95
N VAL A 166 9.20 -1.30 15.80
CA VAL A 166 8.04 -1.38 16.70
C VAL A 166 8.03 -0.22 17.69
N LEU A 167 9.17 0.08 18.32
CA LEU A 167 9.28 1.23 19.23
C LEU A 167 9.01 2.55 18.50
N GLY A 168 9.53 2.68 17.28
CA GLY A 168 9.27 3.83 16.42
C GLY A 168 7.79 4.00 16.07
N ALA A 169 7.08 2.89 15.80
CA ALA A 169 5.66 2.89 15.52
C ALA A 169 4.83 3.30 16.76
N ILE A 170 5.15 2.75 17.94
CA ILE A 170 4.49 3.10 19.21
C ILE A 170 4.72 4.58 19.55
N ALA A 171 5.92 5.10 19.33
CA ALA A 171 6.22 6.51 19.59
C ALA A 171 5.45 7.45 18.65
N ILE A 172 5.24 7.06 17.38
CA ILE A 172 4.47 7.86 16.42
C ILE A 172 2.97 7.77 16.69
N SER A 173 2.46 6.58 17.04
CA SER A 173 1.03 6.39 17.30
C SER A 173 0.56 7.06 18.59
N SER A 174 1.45 7.22 19.58
CA SER A 174 1.16 7.94 20.83
C SER A 174 1.33 9.47 20.72
N ALA A 175 1.88 9.98 19.61
CA ALA A 175 2.06 11.40 19.40
C ALA A 175 0.73 12.10 19.06
N VAL A 176 0.24 12.93 19.98
CA VAL A 176 -0.97 13.75 19.81
C VAL A 176 -0.63 15.01 19.00
N ALA A 177 -1.51 15.36 18.06
CA ALA A 177 -1.37 16.60 17.29
C ALA A 177 -1.56 17.82 18.21
N GLY A 178 -0.61 18.75 18.18
CA GLY A 178 -0.70 19.98 18.97
C GLY A 178 -1.74 20.96 18.40
N GLN A 179 -2.24 21.88 19.23
CA GLN A 179 -3.24 22.88 18.81
C GLN A 179 -2.79 23.70 17.58
N GLY A 180 -1.51 24.06 17.49
CA GLY A 180 -0.96 24.79 16.34
C GLY A 180 -0.98 24.00 15.02
N GLU A 181 -0.89 22.67 15.06
CA GLU A 181 -1.02 21.83 13.85
C GLU A 181 -2.47 21.82 13.34
N ILE A 182 -3.43 21.76 14.27
CA ILE A 182 -4.87 21.80 13.98
C ILE A 182 -5.24 23.15 13.35
N GLU A 183 -4.79 24.26 13.94
CA GLU A 183 -5.05 25.61 13.43
C GLU A 183 -4.42 25.85 12.04
N SER A 184 -3.18 25.41 11.85
CA SER A 184 -2.49 25.48 10.55
C SER A 184 -3.24 24.69 9.48
N THR A 185 -3.72 23.49 9.83
CA THR A 185 -4.51 22.63 8.93
C THR A 185 -5.84 23.28 8.56
N ARG A 186 -6.59 23.81 9.53
CA ARG A 186 -7.86 24.52 9.28
C ARG A 186 -7.66 25.74 8.38
N THR A 187 -6.56 26.47 8.58
CA THR A 187 -6.20 27.61 7.72
C THR A 187 -5.92 27.17 6.29
N ALA A 188 -5.24 26.05 6.10
CA ALA A 188 -4.99 25.49 4.76
C ALA A 188 -6.28 25.02 4.07
N VAL A 189 -7.18 24.35 4.81
CA VAL A 189 -8.50 23.95 4.30
C VAL A 189 -9.30 25.17 3.86
N ARG A 190 -9.35 26.22 4.68
CA ARG A 190 -10.06 27.47 4.33
C ARG A 190 -9.53 28.08 3.03
N LYS A 191 -8.20 28.17 2.87
CA LYS A 191 -7.60 28.72 1.64
C LYS A 191 -7.96 27.93 0.38
N GLU A 192 -8.06 26.61 0.45
CA GLU A 192 -8.48 25.80 -0.71
C GLU A 192 -9.99 25.89 -0.96
N CYS A 193 -10.80 26.02 0.10
CA CYS A 193 -12.23 26.28 -0.03
C CYS A 193 -12.48 27.60 -0.76
N ASP A 194 -11.78 28.67 -0.37
CA ASP A 194 -11.86 29.98 -1.02
C ASP A 194 -11.40 29.91 -2.49
N ARG A 195 -10.37 29.09 -2.79
CA ARG A 195 -9.83 28.95 -4.16
C ARG A 195 -10.77 28.23 -5.11
N TYR A 196 -11.43 27.16 -4.66
CA TYR A 196 -12.31 26.34 -5.50
C TYR A 196 -13.80 26.63 -5.28
N ASN A 197 -14.12 27.68 -4.51
CA ASN A 197 -15.50 28.05 -4.15
C ASN A 197 -16.27 26.88 -3.51
N LEU A 198 -15.63 26.20 -2.56
CA LEU A 198 -16.20 25.08 -1.81
C LEU A 198 -16.75 25.56 -0.46
N GLU A 199 -17.77 24.88 0.05
CA GLU A 199 -18.35 25.20 1.36
C GLU A 199 -17.47 24.66 2.49
N TYR A 200 -16.86 25.56 3.26
CA TYR A 200 -15.87 25.23 4.29
C TYR A 200 -16.39 24.23 5.33
N ASP A 201 -17.62 24.40 5.81
CA ASP A 201 -18.19 23.54 6.85
C ASP A 201 -18.44 22.11 6.33
N GLN A 202 -18.84 21.97 5.06
CA GLN A 202 -19.00 20.66 4.41
C GLN A 202 -17.64 19.96 4.22
N VAL A 203 -16.63 20.68 3.72
CA VAL A 203 -15.29 20.12 3.50
C VAL A 203 -14.64 19.75 4.83
N LEU A 204 -14.82 20.54 5.88
CA LEU A 204 -14.30 20.24 7.21
C LEU A 204 -14.98 19.00 7.82
N ALA A 205 -16.29 18.84 7.64
CA ALA A 205 -17.01 17.63 8.06
C ALA A 205 -16.52 16.39 7.30
N GLN A 206 -16.29 16.49 5.99
CA GLN A 206 -15.72 15.41 5.17
C GLN A 206 -14.26 15.07 5.52
N TYR A 207 -13.50 16.08 5.94
CA TYR A 207 -12.12 15.94 6.40
C TYR A 207 -12.06 15.24 7.77
N GLU A 208 -12.92 15.61 8.70
CA GLU A 208 -13.03 15.02 10.04
C GLU A 208 -13.75 13.66 10.04
N GLY A 209 -14.37 13.26 8.92
CA GLY A 209 -15.10 12.00 8.75
C GLY A 209 -16.52 12.01 9.31
N SER A 210 -17.06 13.18 9.63
CA SER A 210 -18.40 13.40 10.18
C SER A 210 -19.40 13.71 9.06
N GLU A 211 -19.64 12.76 8.15
CA GLU A 211 -20.67 12.97 7.12
C GLU A 211 -22.08 13.05 7.73
N ASN A 212 -22.73 14.19 7.51
CA ASN A 212 -24.17 14.35 7.66
C ASN A 212 -24.86 13.82 6.39
N LYS A 213 -25.41 12.60 6.47
CA LYS A 213 -26.54 11.94 5.79
C LYS A 213 -27.08 12.34 4.39
N THR A 214 -26.57 13.32 3.65
CA THR A 214 -27.35 13.91 2.53
C THR A 214 -27.25 13.17 1.19
N HIS A 215 -26.30 12.25 1.00
CA HIS A 215 -26.21 11.46 -0.24
C HIS A 215 -26.24 9.95 0.04
N THR A 216 -27.45 9.41 0.21
CA THR A 216 -27.69 7.97 0.06
C THR A 216 -27.72 7.65 -1.43
N THR A 217 -26.54 7.57 -2.05
CA THR A 217 -26.44 7.06 -3.42
C THR A 217 -26.72 5.56 -3.37
N GLU A 218 -27.91 5.14 -3.79
CA GLU A 218 -28.21 3.71 -3.99
C GLU A 218 -27.14 3.10 -4.91
N ARG A 219 -26.62 1.93 -4.52
CA ARG A 219 -25.62 1.21 -5.32
C ARG A 219 -26.21 0.93 -6.70
N ARG A 220 -25.52 1.37 -7.74
CA ARG A 220 -26.00 1.22 -9.11
C ARG A 220 -25.87 -0.25 -9.49
N TRP A 221 -26.79 -0.75 -10.30
CA TRP A 221 -26.76 -2.15 -10.76
C TRP A 221 -25.45 -2.52 -11.49
N TRP A 222 -24.82 -1.55 -12.17
CA TRP A 222 -23.52 -1.71 -12.79
C TRP A 222 -22.38 -1.95 -11.77
N ASP A 223 -22.52 -1.50 -10.53
CA ASP A 223 -21.53 -1.76 -9.48
C ASP A 223 -21.45 -3.27 -9.20
N TYR A 224 -22.60 -3.96 -9.21
CA TYR A 224 -22.66 -5.41 -9.10
C TYR A 224 -22.07 -6.12 -10.32
N LEU A 225 -22.25 -5.57 -11.52
CA LEU A 225 -21.61 -6.12 -12.72
C LEU A 225 -20.09 -5.96 -12.71
N ILE A 226 -19.57 -4.83 -12.23
CA ILE A 226 -18.12 -4.62 -12.07
C ILE A 226 -17.56 -5.64 -11.07
N LEU A 227 -18.24 -5.85 -9.94
CA LEU A 227 -17.86 -6.86 -8.95
C LEU A 227 -17.90 -8.28 -9.53
N LEU A 228 -18.95 -8.63 -10.28
CA LEU A 228 -19.06 -9.94 -10.94
C LEU A 228 -17.98 -10.13 -12.01
N ALA A 229 -17.66 -9.10 -12.78
CA ALA A 229 -16.60 -9.15 -13.78
C ALA A 229 -15.23 -9.36 -13.13
N GLY A 230 -14.93 -8.63 -12.05
CA GLY A 230 -13.71 -8.84 -11.26
C GLY A 230 -13.63 -10.27 -10.70
N LEU A 231 -14.71 -10.77 -10.11
CA LEU A 231 -14.78 -12.13 -9.59
C LEU A 231 -14.60 -13.18 -10.69
N ALA A 232 -15.22 -12.99 -11.85
CA ALA A 232 -15.09 -13.89 -12.99
C ALA A 232 -13.64 -13.95 -13.48
N ILE A 233 -12.94 -12.82 -13.57
CA ILE A 233 -11.51 -12.77 -13.91
C ILE A 233 -10.70 -13.59 -12.89
N PHE A 234 -10.94 -13.40 -11.60
CA PHE A 234 -10.26 -14.15 -10.55
C PHE A 234 -10.51 -15.66 -10.67
N ILE A 235 -11.75 -16.09 -10.90
CA ILE A 235 -12.10 -17.51 -11.06
C ILE A 235 -11.42 -18.11 -12.30
N VAL A 236 -11.43 -17.40 -13.43
CA VAL A 236 -10.79 -17.85 -14.67
C VAL A 236 -9.28 -17.97 -14.50
N LEU A 237 -8.63 -17.00 -13.86
CA LEU A 237 -7.20 -17.06 -13.58
C LEU A 237 -6.86 -18.16 -12.58
N ALA A 238 -7.66 -18.31 -11.51
CA ALA A 238 -7.47 -19.35 -10.50
C ALA A 238 -7.59 -20.76 -11.10
N SER A 239 -8.52 -20.98 -12.03
CA SER A 239 -8.69 -22.26 -12.72
C SER A 239 -7.49 -22.67 -13.58
N GLN A 240 -6.67 -21.69 -13.99
CA GLN A 240 -5.46 -21.89 -14.79
C GLN A 240 -4.19 -21.82 -13.93
N ALA A 241 -4.31 -21.52 -12.64
CA ALA A 241 -3.18 -21.35 -11.75
C ALA A 241 -2.51 -22.70 -11.46
N SER A 242 -1.19 -22.73 -11.59
CA SER A 242 -0.39 -23.85 -11.11
C SER A 242 0.17 -23.52 -9.73
N THR A 243 0.21 -24.51 -8.84
CA THR A 243 0.84 -24.34 -7.52
C THR A 243 2.33 -24.08 -7.70
N PRO A 244 2.86 -22.97 -7.19
CA PRO A 244 4.29 -22.71 -7.23
C PRO A 244 5.02 -23.84 -6.49
N ALA A 245 6.05 -24.42 -7.09
CA ALA A 245 6.94 -25.36 -6.42
C ALA A 245 7.88 -24.60 -5.47
N LEU A 246 7.31 -23.90 -4.50
CA LEU A 246 8.04 -23.20 -3.45
C LEU A 246 8.02 -24.08 -2.20
N ALA A 247 9.21 -24.34 -1.65
CA ALA A 247 9.33 -24.98 -0.34
C ALA A 247 8.83 -24.00 0.74
N MET A 248 7.53 -24.07 1.03
CA MET A 248 6.85 -23.17 1.96
C MET A 248 6.43 -23.93 3.21
N ASN A 249 6.65 -23.33 4.38
CA ASN A 249 6.06 -23.83 5.61
C ASN A 249 4.56 -23.49 5.65
N MET A 250 3.72 -24.46 5.31
CA MET A 250 2.26 -24.29 5.24
C MET A 250 1.63 -23.87 6.57
N GLY A 251 2.21 -24.26 7.71
CA GLY A 251 1.72 -23.86 9.03
C GLY A 251 1.86 -22.35 9.26
N TRP A 252 3.04 -21.80 8.99
CA TRP A 252 3.28 -20.35 9.09
C TRP A 252 2.53 -19.57 8.01
N ALA A 253 2.44 -20.10 6.79
CA ALA A 253 1.67 -19.48 5.72
C ALA A 253 0.18 -19.33 6.10
N ALA A 254 -0.42 -20.39 6.67
CA ALA A 254 -1.79 -20.35 7.15
C ALA A 254 -1.97 -19.39 8.34
N ALA A 255 -1.03 -19.39 9.29
CA ALA A 255 -1.06 -18.48 10.44
C ALA A 255 -0.99 -17.01 10.03
N LEU A 256 -0.02 -16.63 9.19
CA LEU A 256 0.13 -15.25 8.72
C LEU A 256 -1.08 -14.82 7.86
N SER A 257 -1.59 -15.70 7.00
CA SER A 257 -2.80 -15.42 6.21
C SER A 257 -4.02 -15.21 7.10
N SER A 258 -4.17 -16.00 8.16
CA SER A 258 -5.28 -15.86 9.12
C SER A 258 -5.22 -14.52 9.85
N VAL A 259 -4.04 -14.13 10.33
CA VAL A 259 -3.81 -12.82 10.95
C VAL A 259 -4.17 -11.69 9.98
N LEU A 260 -3.74 -11.79 8.71
CA LEU A 260 -4.07 -10.80 7.68
C LEU A 260 -5.58 -10.65 7.49
N VAL A 261 -6.33 -11.76 7.38
CA VAL A 261 -7.79 -11.73 7.20
C VAL A 261 -8.49 -11.14 8.43
N ILE A 262 -8.05 -11.50 9.64
CA ILE A 262 -8.62 -10.97 10.90
C ILE A 262 -8.39 -9.46 11.00
N VAL A 263 -7.16 -9.00 10.76
CA VAL A 263 -6.81 -7.57 10.83
C VAL A 263 -7.57 -6.80 9.76
N LEU A 264 -7.64 -7.31 8.52
CA LEU A 264 -8.40 -6.68 7.45
C LEU A 264 -9.88 -6.55 7.82
N GLY A 265 -10.49 -7.61 8.35
CA GLY A 265 -11.88 -7.60 8.81
C GLY A 265 -12.11 -6.58 9.93
N ALA A 266 -11.20 -6.51 10.90
CA ALA A 266 -11.27 -5.54 11.99
C ALA A 266 -11.12 -4.09 11.50
N CYS A 267 -10.16 -3.81 10.61
CA CYS A 267 -9.97 -2.50 10.01
C CYS A 267 -11.17 -2.07 9.17
N ALA A 268 -11.68 -2.97 8.32
CA ALA A 268 -12.86 -2.70 7.51
C ALA A 268 -14.09 -2.41 8.37
N TRP A 269 -14.28 -3.17 9.46
CA TRP A 269 -15.38 -2.95 10.39
C TRP A 269 -15.25 -1.62 11.16
N LEU A 270 -14.05 -1.28 11.61
CA LEU A 270 -13.81 -0.01 12.31
C LEU A 270 -14.03 1.19 11.39
N LEU A 271 -13.48 1.13 10.17
CA LEU A 271 -13.72 2.14 9.14
C LEU A 271 -15.21 2.24 8.82
N TRP A 272 -15.90 1.11 8.64
CA TRP A 272 -17.34 1.13 8.40
C TRP A 272 -18.14 1.77 9.54
N ARG A 273 -17.76 1.55 10.81
CA ARG A 273 -18.43 2.21 11.93
C ARG A 273 -18.23 3.71 11.96
N LEU A 274 -17.06 4.19 11.55
CA LEU A 274 -16.69 5.60 11.60
C LEU A 274 -17.15 6.38 10.35
N THR A 275 -17.03 5.78 9.17
CA THR A 275 -17.20 6.45 7.87
C THR A 275 -18.30 5.82 7.02
N LYS A 276 -18.75 4.60 7.33
CA LYS A 276 -19.62 3.77 6.48
C LYS A 276 -19.13 3.58 5.04
N PHE A 277 -17.84 3.80 4.78
CA PHE A 277 -17.22 3.81 3.45
C PHE A 277 -17.80 4.86 2.48
N SER A 278 -18.34 5.96 3.02
CA SER A 278 -18.80 7.14 2.28
C SER A 278 -17.80 8.30 2.44
#